data_AF-A0A973SD53-F1
#
_entry.id   AF-A0A973SD53-F1
#
_cell.length_a   1.000
_cell.length_b   1.000
_cell.length_c   1.000
_cell.angle_alpha   90.00
_cell.angle_beta   90.00
_cell.angle_gamma   90.00
#
_symmetry.space_group_name_H-M   'P 1'
#
loop_
_entity.id
_entity.type
_entity.pdbx_description
1 polymer ?
#
loop_
_entity_poly.entity_id
_entity_poly.type
_entity_poly.pdbx_seq_one_letter_code
_entity_poly.pdbx_strand_id
1 'polypeptide(L)'
;MKHFLLSPVSARTGRQYLYALLSAPLGVAGFVYVVATMAVGGALSFTFVGLPLIATAIFLARQYARFQRLLANRLLGADIETPPPNQRWASAHGVLAKLGAALGDLPAWRSQAYLLVRFPLAIAYLVTLGLGVLEGLVTILYPLWWSVLDPTNKDSKGVVHHSGLQLGDGFYFDSWPRAFIVTAVGLVWVTAAVWLLKALLWFDTVLMTALLGPTRAERRVEELTVSRAHAVDDSAAALRRIERDLHDGAQAQLVALAMQLGEAKENLDASGAPGTDLDLTETRALIDNAHRNAKQAINELRDLARGIHPAALDN
;
A
#
# COMPACT_ATOMS: atom_id res chain seq x y z
N MET A 1 22.06 14.69 -1.61
CA MET A 1 23.04 14.80 -0.49
C MET A 1 23.49 16.22 -0.16
N LYS A 2 23.63 17.17 -1.10
CA LYS A 2 24.10 18.55 -0.81
C LYS A 2 23.15 19.45 0.00
N HIS A 3 21.87 19.09 0.14
CA HIS A 3 20.88 19.85 0.95
C HIS A 3 20.81 19.45 2.44
N PHE A 4 21.66 18.54 2.92
CA PHE A 4 21.62 18.08 4.31
C PHE A 4 22.23 19.11 5.29
N LEU A 5 23.19 19.91 4.83
CA LEU A 5 24.05 20.79 5.64
C LEU A 5 23.58 22.24 5.79
N LEU A 6 22.67 22.74 4.95
CA LEU A 6 22.31 24.17 4.93
C LEU A 6 20.80 24.39 5.08
N SER A 7 20.38 24.50 6.33
CA SER A 7 19.30 25.34 6.88
C SER A 7 18.66 24.66 8.10
N PRO A 8 19.09 25.01 9.33
CA PRO A 8 18.33 24.65 10.53
C PRO A 8 16.92 25.28 10.53
N VAL A 9 16.69 26.32 9.71
CA VAL A 9 15.42 27.05 9.64
C VAL A 9 14.88 27.03 8.19
N SER A 10 14.27 25.91 7.78
CA SER A 10 13.49 25.85 6.53
C SER A 10 12.08 25.34 6.84
N ALA A 11 11.11 25.65 5.96
CA ALA A 11 9.75 25.10 6.07
C ALA A 11 9.74 23.55 6.12
N ARG A 12 10.79 22.91 5.59
CA ARG A 12 10.99 21.46 5.67
C ARG A 12 11.32 20.98 7.08
N THR A 13 12.06 21.78 7.85
CA THR A 13 12.39 21.49 9.25
C THR A 13 11.12 21.45 10.11
N GLY A 14 10.17 22.37 9.90
CA GLY A 14 8.89 22.37 10.63
C GLY A 14 8.08 21.08 10.43
N ARG A 15 8.06 20.54 9.20
CA ARG A 15 7.39 19.25 8.91
C ARG A 15 8.08 18.06 9.57
N GLN A 16 9.41 18.10 9.68
CA GLN A 16 10.19 17.08 10.40
C GLN A 16 9.87 17.08 11.90
N TYR A 17 9.80 18.25 12.52
CA TYR A 17 9.37 18.41 13.91
C TYR A 17 7.94 17.95 14.14
N LEU A 18 7.01 18.37 13.28
CA LEU A 18 5.61 17.94 13.36
C LEU A 18 5.47 16.43 13.22
N TYR A 19 6.21 15.83 12.28
CA TYR A 19 6.26 14.37 12.15
C TYR A 19 6.76 13.74 13.45
N ALA A 20 7.90 14.16 14.00
CA ALA A 20 8.44 13.60 15.23
C ALA A 20 7.46 13.73 16.41
N LEU A 21 6.82 14.88 16.56
CA LEU A 21 5.83 15.16 17.61
C LEU A 21 4.59 14.27 17.51
N LEU A 22 4.03 14.09 16.31
CA LEU A 22 2.86 13.22 16.10
C LEU A 22 3.24 11.73 16.18
N SER A 23 4.40 11.38 15.66
CA SER A 23 4.84 10.00 15.45
C SER A 23 5.38 9.34 16.73
N ALA A 24 5.85 10.13 17.71
CA ALA A 24 6.37 9.66 18.99
C ALA A 24 5.31 9.02 19.91
N PRO A 25 4.21 9.69 20.31
CA PRO A 25 3.18 9.07 21.16
C PRO A 25 2.53 7.88 20.45
N LEU A 26 2.39 8.00 19.13
CA LEU A 26 1.96 6.90 18.29
C LEU A 26 2.92 5.70 18.43
N GLY A 27 4.23 5.88 18.30
CA GLY A 27 5.20 4.79 18.42
C GLY A 27 5.14 4.06 19.75
N VAL A 28 4.96 4.80 20.86
CA VAL A 28 4.75 4.22 22.19
C VAL A 28 3.44 3.42 22.25
N ALA A 29 2.33 4.00 21.77
CA ALA A 29 1.04 3.32 21.74
C ALA A 29 1.07 2.04 20.87
N GLY A 30 1.77 2.10 19.73
CA GLY A 30 1.99 0.96 18.84
C GLY A 30 2.76 -0.17 19.53
N PHE A 31 3.80 0.15 20.28
CA PHE A 31 4.55 -0.84 21.06
C PHE A 31 3.70 -1.51 22.14
N VAL A 32 3.01 -0.72 22.96
CA VAL A 32 2.10 -1.23 24.00
C VAL A 32 1.05 -2.14 23.38
N TYR A 33 0.48 -1.72 22.25
CA TYR A 33 -0.48 -2.50 21.49
C TYR A 33 0.09 -3.85 21.03
N VAL A 34 1.27 -3.89 20.42
CA VAL A 34 1.87 -5.14 19.94
C VAL A 34 2.19 -6.07 21.10
N VAL A 35 2.83 -5.56 22.16
CA VAL A 35 3.19 -6.37 23.33
C VAL A 35 1.93 -6.95 23.98
N ALA A 36 0.90 -6.12 24.22
CA ALA A 36 -0.33 -6.57 24.85
C ALA A 36 -1.08 -7.59 23.98
N THR A 37 -1.29 -7.29 22.69
CA THR A 37 -2.06 -8.18 21.81
C THR A 37 -1.34 -9.49 21.53
N MET A 38 -0.02 -9.48 21.42
CA MET A 38 0.75 -10.70 21.16
C MET A 38 0.92 -11.54 22.44
N ALA A 39 1.08 -10.92 23.60
CA ALA A 39 1.10 -11.62 24.88
C ALA A 39 -0.27 -12.27 25.19
N VAL A 40 -1.36 -11.50 25.12
CA VAL A 40 -2.71 -12.00 25.40
C VAL A 40 -3.16 -12.99 24.32
N GLY A 41 -2.93 -12.69 23.05
CA GLY A 41 -3.25 -13.57 21.93
C GLY A 41 -2.47 -14.88 21.99
N GLY A 42 -1.17 -14.82 22.28
CA GLY A 42 -0.33 -16.00 22.47
C GLY A 42 -0.81 -16.83 23.67
N ALA A 43 -1.05 -16.18 24.81
CA ALA A 43 -1.57 -16.84 26.01
C ALA A 43 -2.94 -17.49 25.79
N LEU A 44 -3.82 -16.91 24.98
CA LEU A 44 -5.15 -17.49 24.67
C LEU A 44 -5.12 -18.46 23.48
N SER A 45 -3.99 -18.67 22.82
CA SER A 45 -3.95 -19.50 21.61
C SER A 45 -4.21 -20.99 21.92
N PHE A 46 -3.90 -21.45 23.15
CA PHE A 46 -4.24 -22.82 23.56
C PHE A 46 -5.75 -23.10 23.61
N THR A 47 -6.59 -22.06 23.76
CA THR A 47 -8.05 -22.18 23.74
C THR A 47 -8.65 -21.96 22.35
N PHE A 48 -7.81 -21.80 21.32
CA PHE A 48 -8.17 -21.35 19.96
C PHE A 48 -8.74 -19.92 19.88
N VAL A 49 -9.19 -19.31 20.99
CA VAL A 49 -9.70 -17.92 21.04
C VAL A 49 -8.58 -16.90 20.78
N GLY A 50 -7.34 -17.24 21.12
CA GLY A 50 -6.18 -16.39 20.85
C GLY A 50 -5.88 -16.20 19.36
N LEU A 51 -6.22 -17.16 18.49
CA LEU A 51 -5.91 -17.08 17.07
C LEU A 51 -6.69 -15.96 16.35
N PRO A 52 -8.03 -15.81 16.54
CA PRO A 52 -8.75 -14.65 16.04
C PRO A 52 -8.23 -13.32 16.59
N LEU A 53 -7.81 -13.28 17.86
CA LEU A 53 -7.24 -12.08 18.47
C LEU A 53 -5.92 -11.68 17.80
N ILE A 54 -5.01 -12.64 17.58
CA ILE A 54 -3.74 -12.42 16.87
C ILE A 54 -4.02 -11.99 15.42
N ALA A 55 -4.93 -12.67 14.71
CA ALA A 55 -5.28 -12.33 13.34
C ALA A 55 -5.81 -10.88 13.23
N THR A 56 -6.69 -10.49 14.15
CA THR A 56 -7.18 -9.11 14.27
C THR A 56 -6.04 -8.15 14.60
N ALA A 57 -5.12 -8.57 15.47
CA ALA A 57 -4.00 -7.75 15.89
C ALA A 57 -3.05 -7.43 14.71
N ILE A 58 -2.72 -8.45 13.93
CA ILE A 58 -1.90 -8.35 12.72
C ILE A 58 -2.58 -7.46 11.67
N PHE A 59 -3.89 -7.61 11.47
CA PHE A 59 -4.65 -6.75 10.55
C PHE A 59 -4.59 -5.27 10.97
N LEU A 60 -4.85 -4.99 12.24
CA LEU A 60 -4.81 -3.63 12.78
C LEU A 60 -3.39 -3.03 12.76
N ALA A 61 -2.35 -3.83 13.03
CA ALA A 61 -0.97 -3.41 12.86
C ALA A 61 -0.66 -2.99 11.42
N ARG A 62 -1.25 -3.67 10.42
CA ARG A 62 -1.14 -3.29 9.00
C ARG A 62 -1.83 -1.94 8.72
N GLN A 63 -3.00 -1.67 9.32
CA GLN A 63 -3.66 -0.35 9.19
C GLN A 63 -2.86 0.76 9.85
N TYR A 64 -2.31 0.48 11.03
CA TYR A 64 -1.43 1.38 11.74
C TYR A 64 -0.19 1.72 10.90
N ALA A 65 0.46 0.72 10.32
CA ALA A 65 1.61 0.92 9.42
C ALA A 65 1.26 1.72 8.16
N ARG A 66 0.04 1.57 7.61
CA ARG A 66 -0.46 2.44 6.52
C ARG A 66 -0.52 3.90 6.95
N PHE A 67 -1.05 4.17 8.14
CA PHE A 67 -1.11 5.53 8.68
C PHE A 67 0.29 6.13 8.88
N GLN A 68 1.24 5.35 9.37
CA GLN A 68 2.62 5.80 9.54
C GLN A 68 3.32 6.11 8.22
N ARG A 69 3.16 5.26 7.19
CA ARG A 69 3.64 5.56 5.83
C ARG A 69 3.01 6.82 5.27
N LEU A 70 1.70 7.04 5.48
CA LEU A 70 1.01 8.25 5.04
C LEU A 70 1.64 9.50 5.67
N LEU A 71 1.89 9.47 6.99
CA LEU A 71 2.56 10.58 7.68
C LEU A 71 3.98 10.80 7.16
N ALA A 72 4.77 9.74 6.98
CA ALA A 72 6.13 9.85 6.45
C ALA A 72 6.14 10.39 5.01
N ASN A 73 5.26 9.89 4.14
CA ASN A 73 5.15 10.37 2.76
C ASN A 73 4.69 11.83 2.71
N ARG A 74 3.70 12.21 3.54
CA ARG A 74 3.21 13.59 3.57
C ARG A 74 4.14 14.57 4.26
N LEU A 75 4.84 14.22 5.32
CA LEU A 75 5.63 15.18 6.10
C LEU A 75 7.12 15.13 5.77
N LEU A 76 7.66 13.95 5.45
CA LEU A 76 9.08 13.76 5.16
C LEU A 76 9.37 13.66 3.65
N GLY A 77 8.36 13.29 2.84
CA GLY A 77 8.54 13.03 1.40
C GLY A 77 9.27 11.71 1.14
N ALA A 78 9.01 10.69 1.96
CA ALA A 78 9.73 9.42 1.96
C ALA A 78 9.39 8.47 0.79
N ASP A 79 8.24 8.70 0.12
CA ASP A 79 7.73 7.90 -1.00
C ASP A 79 7.75 6.37 -0.77
N ILE A 80 7.27 5.96 0.39
CA ILE A 80 7.21 4.54 0.77
C ILE A 80 5.96 3.91 0.14
N GLU A 81 6.18 2.98 -0.78
CA GLU A 81 5.14 2.19 -1.45
C GLU A 81 4.34 1.33 -0.45
N THR A 82 3.07 1.08 -0.79
CA THR A 82 2.20 0.18 -0.03
C THR A 82 2.35 -1.26 -0.52
N PRO A 83 2.57 -2.24 0.37
CA PRO A 83 2.60 -3.66 -0.01
C PRO A 83 1.26 -4.11 -0.59
N PRO A 84 1.28 -5.01 -1.59
CA PRO A 84 0.08 -5.48 -2.27
C PRO A 84 -0.91 -6.10 -1.29
N PRO A 85 -2.23 -6.01 -1.56
CA PRO A 85 -3.25 -6.58 -0.68
C PRO A 85 -3.06 -8.09 -0.52
N ASN A 86 -3.47 -8.63 0.63
CA ASN A 86 -3.43 -10.06 0.86
C ASN A 86 -4.46 -10.78 -0.03
N GLN A 87 -4.00 -11.32 -1.16
CA GLN A 87 -4.86 -12.01 -2.13
C GLN A 87 -5.54 -13.24 -1.52
N ARG A 88 -4.85 -13.98 -0.63
CA ARG A 88 -5.43 -15.16 0.05
C ARG A 88 -6.63 -14.77 0.89
N TRP A 89 -6.59 -13.59 1.54
CA TRP A 89 -7.74 -13.06 2.27
C TRP A 89 -8.90 -12.72 1.34
N ALA A 90 -8.61 -12.09 0.19
CA ALA A 90 -9.63 -11.70 -0.78
C ALA A 90 -10.37 -12.92 -1.38
N SER A 91 -9.66 -14.03 -1.60
CA SER A 91 -10.23 -15.27 -2.15
C SER A 91 -10.75 -16.24 -1.08
N ALA A 92 -10.55 -15.96 0.21
CA ALA A 92 -10.92 -16.88 1.29
C ALA A 92 -12.43 -16.88 1.56
N HIS A 93 -13.01 -18.09 1.56
CA HIS A 93 -14.41 -18.33 1.89
C HIS A 93 -14.52 -19.04 3.24
N GLY A 94 -15.35 -18.51 4.14
CA GLY A 94 -15.51 -19.02 5.50
C GLY A 94 -14.52 -18.45 6.52
N VAL A 95 -14.85 -18.61 7.81
CA VAL A 95 -14.13 -17.97 8.92
C VAL A 95 -12.72 -18.56 9.10
N LEU A 96 -12.58 -19.89 9.03
CA LEU A 96 -11.28 -20.56 9.22
C LEU A 96 -10.29 -20.23 8.09
N ALA A 97 -10.75 -20.17 6.84
CA ALA A 97 -9.91 -19.80 5.70
C ALA A 97 -9.44 -18.34 5.81
N LYS A 98 -10.33 -17.42 6.22
CA LYS A 98 -9.98 -16.02 6.48
C LYS A 98 -8.98 -15.89 7.62
N LEU A 99 -9.17 -16.61 8.70
CA LEU A 99 -8.26 -16.63 9.84
C LEU A 99 -6.87 -17.13 9.44
N GLY A 100 -6.79 -18.25 8.72
CA GLY A 100 -5.53 -18.77 8.18
C GLY A 100 -4.86 -17.80 7.20
N ALA A 101 -5.63 -17.15 6.32
CA ALA A 101 -5.12 -16.14 5.40
C ALA A 101 -4.57 -14.91 6.12
N ALA A 102 -5.21 -14.46 7.21
CA ALA A 102 -4.74 -13.35 8.02
C ALA A 102 -3.45 -13.67 8.78
N LEU A 103 -3.38 -14.86 9.42
CA LEU A 103 -2.18 -15.31 10.14
C LEU A 103 -0.99 -15.57 9.19
N GLY A 104 -1.24 -15.88 7.92
CA GLY A 104 -0.20 -16.07 6.91
C GLY A 104 0.30 -14.77 6.23
N ASP A 105 -0.19 -13.60 6.60
CA ASP A 105 0.13 -12.32 5.93
C ASP A 105 1.51 -11.78 6.35
N LEU A 106 2.55 -12.12 5.58
CA LEU A 106 3.94 -11.70 5.84
C LEU A 106 4.12 -10.16 5.94
N PRO A 107 3.59 -9.33 5.02
CA PRO A 107 3.57 -7.87 5.18
C PRO A 107 3.02 -7.38 6.52
N ALA A 108 2.01 -8.05 7.05
CA ALA A 108 1.37 -7.66 8.30
C ALA A 108 2.22 -8.07 9.53
N TRP A 109 2.90 -9.21 9.48
CA TRP A 109 3.92 -9.57 10.47
C TRP A 109 5.11 -8.61 10.49
N ARG A 110 5.57 -8.15 9.32
CA ARG A 110 6.60 -7.09 9.27
C ARG A 110 6.11 -5.77 9.88
N SER A 111 4.82 -5.48 9.77
CA SER A 111 4.20 -4.32 10.42
C SER A 111 4.22 -4.45 11.95
N GLN A 112 3.98 -5.65 12.50
CA GLN A 112 4.15 -5.95 13.93
C GLN A 112 5.61 -5.74 14.39
N ALA A 113 6.57 -6.30 13.64
CA ALA A 113 8.00 -6.14 13.94
C ALA A 113 8.44 -4.67 13.91
N TYR A 114 7.95 -3.90 12.95
CA TYR A 114 8.20 -2.47 12.85
C TYR A 114 7.75 -1.73 14.12
N LEU A 115 6.55 -2.03 14.63
CA LEU A 115 6.03 -1.38 15.84
C LEU A 115 6.86 -1.68 17.09
N LEU A 116 7.44 -2.88 17.19
CA LEU A 116 8.37 -3.22 18.27
C LEU A 116 9.66 -2.41 18.19
N VAL A 117 10.32 -2.43 17.02
CA VAL A 117 11.62 -1.76 16.81
C VAL A 117 11.51 -0.23 16.84
N ARG A 118 10.31 0.30 16.59
CA ARG A 118 10.05 1.74 16.62
C ARG A 118 10.05 2.33 18.03
N PHE A 119 9.80 1.56 19.08
CA PHE A 119 9.70 2.10 20.44
C PHE A 119 10.94 2.90 20.88
N PRO A 120 12.18 2.38 20.75
CA PRO A 120 13.39 3.15 21.01
C PRO A 120 13.47 4.46 20.21
N LEU A 121 13.04 4.46 18.95
CA LEU A 121 13.02 5.68 18.11
C LEU A 121 12.00 6.70 18.60
N ALA A 122 10.84 6.24 19.04
CA ALA A 122 9.81 7.12 19.62
C ALA A 122 10.32 7.80 20.89
N ILE A 123 11.01 7.06 21.77
CA ILE A 123 11.67 7.63 22.95
C ILE A 123 12.77 8.62 22.54
N ALA A 124 13.60 8.26 21.56
CA ALA A 124 14.64 9.15 21.05
C ALA A 124 14.07 10.46 20.47
N TYR A 125 12.91 10.43 19.80
CA TYR A 125 12.20 11.63 19.38
C TYR A 125 11.77 12.49 20.58
N LEU A 126 11.11 11.90 21.59
CA LEU A 126 10.67 12.65 22.77
C LEU A 126 11.86 13.29 23.50
N VAL A 127 12.95 12.55 23.66
CA VAL A 127 14.18 13.05 24.29
C VAL A 127 14.80 14.17 23.45
N THR A 128 14.91 14.00 22.14
CA THR A 128 15.49 15.02 21.25
C THR A 128 14.63 16.29 21.20
N LEU A 129 13.31 16.16 21.22
CA LEU A 129 12.39 17.31 21.25
C LEU A 129 12.38 18.01 22.61
N GLY A 130 12.32 17.25 23.70
CA GLY A 130 12.30 17.77 25.06
C GLY A 130 13.67 18.27 25.52
N LEU A 131 14.63 17.36 25.72
CA LEU A 131 15.96 17.71 26.23
C LEU A 131 16.84 18.40 25.17
N GLY A 132 16.66 18.07 23.89
CA GLY A 132 17.47 18.71 22.84
C GLY A 132 16.99 20.12 22.52
N VAL A 133 15.73 20.24 22.09
CA VAL A 133 15.21 21.51 21.54
C VAL A 133 14.61 22.41 22.61
N LEU A 134 13.70 21.91 23.45
CA LEU A 134 13.04 22.75 24.45
C LEU A 134 14.05 23.30 25.47
N GLU A 135 14.87 22.43 26.06
CA GLU A 135 15.92 22.83 27.01
C GLU A 135 16.95 23.76 26.37
N GLY A 136 17.37 23.46 25.14
CA GLY A 136 18.29 24.31 24.40
C GLY A 136 17.72 25.70 24.13
N LEU A 137 16.42 25.82 23.81
CA LEU A 137 15.74 27.12 23.66
C LEU A 137 15.65 27.89 24.99
N VAL A 138 15.33 27.20 26.09
CA VAL A 138 15.35 27.81 27.45
C VAL A 138 16.75 28.35 27.77
N THR A 139 17.79 27.58 27.44
CA THR A 139 19.20 27.93 27.65
C THR A 139 19.64 29.11 26.78
N ILE A 140 19.20 29.18 25.52
CA ILE A 140 19.44 30.34 24.64
C ILE A 140 18.84 31.62 25.23
N LEU A 141 17.63 31.50 25.77
CA LEU A 141 16.91 32.60 26.41
C LEU A 141 17.40 32.91 27.83
N TYR A 142 18.45 32.23 28.32
CA TYR A 142 18.96 32.41 29.68
C TYR A 142 19.24 33.87 30.06
N PRO A 143 19.89 34.72 29.22
CA PRO A 143 20.12 36.13 29.57
C PRO A 143 18.83 36.92 29.80
N LEU A 144 17.76 36.59 29.06
CA LEU A 144 16.46 37.23 29.22
C LEU A 144 15.83 36.85 30.56
N TRP A 145 15.74 35.55 30.86
CA TRP A 145 15.19 35.08 32.13
C TRP A 145 16.00 35.59 33.32
N TRP A 146 17.33 35.56 33.21
CA TRP A 146 18.25 36.10 34.20
C TRP A 146 18.03 37.59 34.45
N SER A 147 17.80 38.40 33.39
CA SER A 147 17.55 39.83 33.52
C SER A 147 16.18 40.20 34.13
N VAL A 148 15.19 39.30 34.03
CA VAL A 148 13.83 39.54 34.52
C VAL A 148 13.63 39.03 35.95
N LEU A 149 14.33 37.95 36.32
CA LEU A 149 14.12 37.25 37.58
C LEU A 149 15.06 37.71 38.72
N ASP A 150 16.00 38.62 38.43
CA ASP A 150 17.03 39.13 39.36
C ASP A 150 17.54 38.04 40.33
N PRO A 151 18.25 37.02 39.81
CA PRO A 151 18.59 35.83 40.57
C PRO A 151 19.72 36.06 41.58
N THR A 152 20.13 37.30 41.80
CA THR A 152 21.12 37.69 42.81
C THR A 152 20.41 38.52 43.87
N ASN A 153 20.02 37.88 44.98
CA ASN A 153 19.27 38.53 46.06
C ASN A 153 20.12 38.65 47.32
N LYS A 154 20.00 39.77 48.05
CA LYS A 154 20.64 39.94 49.36
C LYS A 154 19.63 39.65 50.46
N ASP A 155 19.98 38.79 51.42
CA ASP A 155 19.13 38.54 52.58
C ASP A 155 19.19 39.69 53.60
N SER A 156 18.36 39.59 54.65
CA SER A 156 18.32 40.57 55.75
C SER A 156 19.62 40.68 56.56
N LYS A 157 20.54 39.72 56.39
CA LYS A 157 21.88 39.72 57.00
C LYS A 157 22.97 40.23 56.03
N GLY A 158 22.59 40.65 54.82
CA GLY A 158 23.49 41.16 53.79
C GLY A 158 24.24 40.09 52.99
N VAL A 159 23.91 38.80 53.17
CA VAL A 159 24.51 37.71 52.41
C VAL A 159 23.90 37.68 51.01
N VAL A 160 24.74 37.63 49.99
CA VAL A 160 24.32 37.51 48.60
C VAL A 160 24.01 36.04 48.30
N HIS A 161 22.77 35.78 47.92
CA HIS A 161 22.30 34.50 47.42
C HIS A 161 22.25 34.56 45.90
N HIS A 162 22.99 33.65 45.26
CA HIS A 162 22.99 33.47 43.82
C HIS A 162 22.01 32.35 43.47
N SER A 163 21.21 32.56 42.42
CA SER A 163 20.22 31.60 41.92
C SER A 163 20.41 31.41 40.41
N GLY A 164 19.84 30.33 39.87
CA GLY A 164 19.92 30.02 38.44
C GLY A 164 20.85 28.83 38.14
N LEU A 165 21.34 28.76 36.90
CA LEU A 165 22.23 27.69 36.46
C LEU A 165 23.53 27.71 37.27
N GLN A 166 23.89 26.56 37.83
CA GLN A 166 25.11 26.35 38.60
C GLN A 166 25.87 25.11 38.11
N LEU A 167 27.19 25.11 38.26
CA LEU A 167 28.06 23.98 37.95
C LEU A 167 28.85 23.57 39.19
N GLY A 168 28.49 22.44 39.79
CA GLY A 168 29.06 21.99 41.06
C GLY A 168 28.70 22.94 42.22
N ASP A 169 29.49 22.87 43.30
CA ASP A 169 29.26 23.69 44.48
C ASP A 169 29.95 25.05 44.33
N GLY A 170 29.16 26.09 44.07
CA GLY A 170 29.59 27.50 44.18
C GLY A 170 29.89 28.24 42.87
N PHE A 171 29.82 27.59 41.70
CA PHE A 171 29.96 28.29 40.41
C PHE A 171 28.60 28.59 39.80
N TYR A 172 28.22 29.87 39.77
CA TYR A 172 26.95 30.35 39.20
C TYR A 172 27.18 31.11 37.89
N PHE A 173 26.25 30.98 36.94
CA PHE A 173 26.24 31.74 35.69
C PHE A 173 25.59 33.13 35.87
N ASP A 174 26.08 33.87 36.86
CA ASP A 174 25.47 35.08 37.44
C ASP A 174 25.99 36.41 36.89
N SER A 175 26.60 36.41 35.70
CA SER A 175 27.12 37.64 35.07
C SER A 175 26.86 37.64 33.58
N TRP A 176 26.77 38.82 32.97
CA TRP A 176 26.52 38.97 31.54
C TRP A 176 27.46 38.14 30.64
N PRO A 177 28.79 38.14 30.84
CA PRO A 177 29.67 37.29 30.04
C PRO A 177 29.39 35.79 30.20
N ARG A 178 29.08 35.34 31.41
CA ARG A 178 28.72 33.94 31.70
C ARG A 178 27.37 33.57 31.08
N ALA A 179 26.39 34.47 31.11
CA ALA A 179 25.10 34.27 30.46
C ALA A 179 25.24 34.10 28.94
N PHE A 180 26.13 34.87 28.29
CA PHE A 180 26.41 34.67 26.85
C PHE A 180 27.10 33.34 26.55
N ILE A 181 27.94 32.82 27.45
CA ILE A 181 28.50 31.46 27.33
C ILE A 181 27.37 30.42 27.36
N VAL A 182 26.42 30.55 28.28
CA VAL A 182 25.24 29.67 28.37
C VAL A 182 24.44 29.72 27.07
N THR A 183 24.18 30.91 26.52
CA THR A 183 23.50 31.05 25.22
C THR A 183 24.27 30.37 24.08
N ALA A 184 25.60 30.51 24.04
CA ALA A 184 26.44 29.87 23.02
C ALA A 184 26.37 28.33 23.12
N VAL A 185 26.43 27.78 24.34
CA VAL A 185 26.24 26.35 24.59
C VAL A 185 24.85 25.89 24.16
N GLY A 186 23.81 26.64 24.51
CA GLY A 186 22.43 26.37 24.09
C GLY A 186 22.29 26.33 22.56
N LEU A 187 22.93 27.24 21.84
CA LEU A 187 22.91 27.27 20.38
C LEU A 187 23.57 26.03 19.76
N VAL A 188 24.72 25.61 20.30
CA VAL A 188 25.40 24.37 19.89
C VAL A 188 24.52 23.16 20.19
N TRP A 189 23.87 23.12 21.36
CA TRP A 189 23.00 22.03 21.79
C TRP A 189 21.75 21.89 20.91
N VAL A 190 21.02 22.97 20.64
CA VAL A 190 19.86 22.97 19.73
C VAL A 190 20.29 22.54 18.33
N THR A 191 21.44 23.02 17.85
CA THR A 191 21.96 22.62 16.54
C THR A 191 22.24 21.12 16.51
N ALA A 192 22.96 20.59 17.50
CA ALA A 192 23.20 19.16 17.64
C ALA A 192 21.90 18.34 17.69
N ALA A 193 20.89 18.83 18.42
CA ALA A 193 19.56 18.20 18.49
C ALA A 193 18.84 18.17 17.13
N VAL A 194 18.91 19.25 16.33
CA VAL A 194 18.36 19.28 14.96
C VAL A 194 19.03 18.20 14.09
N TRP A 195 20.35 18.08 14.18
CA TRP A 195 21.12 17.09 13.43
C TRP A 195 20.80 15.66 13.87
N LEU A 196 20.72 15.43 15.18
CA LEU A 196 20.32 14.15 15.75
C LEU A 196 18.90 13.78 15.29
N LEU A 197 17.95 14.71 15.33
CA LEU A 197 16.59 14.47 14.86
C LEU A 197 16.58 14.05 13.39
N LYS A 198 17.32 14.76 12.53
CA LYS A 198 17.44 14.41 11.11
C LYS A 198 18.01 13.00 10.91
N ALA A 199 19.01 12.61 11.70
CA ALA A 199 19.59 11.27 11.65
C ALA A 199 18.57 10.20 12.07
N LEU A 200 17.82 10.44 13.16
CA LEU A 200 16.77 9.54 13.64
C LEU A 200 15.64 9.39 12.60
N LEU A 201 15.20 10.49 11.98
CA LEU A 201 14.17 10.48 10.93
C LEU A 201 14.63 9.72 9.68
N TRP A 202 15.89 9.89 9.30
CA TRP A 202 16.48 9.11 8.21
C TRP A 202 16.48 7.61 8.54
N PHE A 203 16.89 7.25 9.76
CA PHE A 203 16.89 5.86 10.21
C PHE A 203 15.48 5.25 10.25
N ASP A 204 14.49 5.99 10.77
CA ASP A 204 13.08 5.55 10.76
C ASP A 204 12.56 5.38 9.33
N THR A 205 12.94 6.27 8.40
CA THR A 205 12.59 6.13 6.98
C THR A 205 13.20 4.86 6.38
N VAL A 206 14.48 4.56 6.67
CA VAL A 206 15.12 3.32 6.23
C VAL A 206 14.40 2.08 6.81
N LEU A 207 14.07 2.11 8.10
CA LEU A 207 13.35 1.03 8.76
C LEU A 207 11.96 0.82 8.17
N MET A 208 11.23 1.90 7.88
CA MET A 208 9.94 1.84 7.21
C MET A 208 10.06 1.28 5.79
N THR A 209 11.04 1.72 5.00
CA THR A 209 11.23 1.18 3.65
C THR A 209 11.57 -0.31 3.70
N ALA A 210 12.41 -0.74 4.63
CA ALA A 210 12.81 -2.14 4.78
C ALA A 210 11.67 -3.05 5.27
N LEU A 211 10.91 -2.62 6.29
CA LEU A 211 9.88 -3.44 6.92
C LEU A 211 8.48 -3.24 6.33
N LEU A 212 8.14 -2.01 5.97
CA LEU A 212 6.81 -1.63 5.50
C LEU A 212 6.73 -1.49 3.97
N GLY A 213 7.85 -1.43 3.24
CA GLY A 213 7.84 -1.43 1.77
C GLY A 213 7.62 -2.83 1.18
N PRO A 214 7.17 -2.95 -0.08
CA PRO A 214 7.06 -4.23 -0.75
C PRO A 214 8.45 -4.84 -1.04
N THR A 215 8.56 -6.16 -0.90
CA THR A 215 9.76 -6.90 -1.30
C THR A 215 9.81 -7.09 -2.82
N ARG A 216 10.98 -7.45 -3.37
CA ARG A 216 11.11 -7.79 -4.80
C ARG A 216 10.18 -8.92 -5.24
N ALA A 217 9.99 -9.92 -4.39
CA ALA A 217 9.08 -11.03 -4.64
C ALA A 217 7.62 -10.54 -4.67
N GLU A 218 7.23 -9.68 -3.74
CA GLU A 218 5.88 -9.10 -3.69
C GLU A 218 5.58 -8.25 -4.93
N ARG A 219 6.52 -7.38 -5.35
CA ARG A 219 6.39 -6.60 -6.59
C ARG A 219 6.24 -7.50 -7.82
N ARG A 220 7.06 -8.55 -7.91
CA ARG A 220 6.97 -9.50 -9.03
C ARG A 220 5.64 -10.26 -9.06
N VAL A 221 5.13 -10.67 -7.90
CA VAL A 221 3.81 -11.30 -7.81
C VAL A 221 2.71 -10.33 -8.25
N GLU A 222 2.80 -9.06 -7.86
CA GLU A 222 1.87 -8.02 -8.29
C GLU A 222 1.93 -7.80 -9.82
N GLU A 223 3.13 -7.61 -10.38
CA GLU A 223 3.36 -7.50 -11.83
C GLU A 223 2.78 -8.71 -12.59
N LEU A 224 3.04 -9.93 -12.11
CA LEU A 224 2.51 -11.16 -12.72
C LEU A 224 0.98 -11.27 -12.58
N THR A 225 0.43 -10.83 -11.45
CA THR A 225 -1.03 -10.83 -11.24
C THR A 225 -1.69 -9.88 -12.23
N VAL A 226 -1.14 -8.67 -12.40
CA VAL A 226 -1.63 -7.66 -13.34
C VAL A 226 -1.50 -8.16 -14.78
N SER A 227 -0.33 -8.71 -15.15
CA SER A 227 -0.10 -9.27 -16.50
C SER A 227 -1.06 -10.42 -16.81
N ARG A 228 -1.29 -11.33 -15.84
CA ARG A 228 -2.25 -12.42 -16.01
C ARG A 228 -3.68 -11.91 -16.16
N ALA A 229 -4.08 -10.88 -15.40
CA ALA A 229 -5.40 -10.29 -15.53
C ALA A 229 -5.62 -9.74 -16.94
N HIS A 230 -4.65 -8.99 -17.47
CA HIS A 230 -4.70 -8.50 -18.86
C HIS A 230 -4.77 -9.64 -19.89
N ALA A 231 -3.94 -10.67 -19.75
CA ALA A 231 -3.98 -11.82 -20.67
C ALA A 231 -5.32 -12.56 -20.64
N VAL A 232 -5.94 -12.69 -19.46
CA VAL A 232 -7.27 -13.28 -19.32
C VAL A 232 -8.33 -12.39 -19.96
N ASP A 233 -8.30 -11.08 -19.72
CA ASP A 233 -9.24 -10.13 -20.33
C ASP A 233 -9.13 -10.12 -21.87
N ASP A 234 -7.91 -10.17 -22.41
CA ASP A 234 -7.64 -10.23 -23.84
C ASP A 234 -8.18 -11.53 -24.45
N SER A 235 -7.95 -12.68 -23.78
CA SER A 235 -8.49 -13.96 -24.22
C SER A 235 -10.02 -13.99 -24.17
N ALA A 236 -10.64 -13.41 -23.12
CA ALA A 236 -12.09 -13.30 -23.02
C ALA A 236 -12.67 -12.41 -24.13
N ALA A 237 -11.99 -11.31 -24.47
CA ALA A 237 -12.38 -10.44 -25.57
C ALA A 237 -12.23 -11.11 -26.94
N ALA A 238 -11.18 -11.91 -27.13
CA ALA A 238 -11.00 -12.72 -28.34
C ALA A 238 -12.11 -13.78 -28.48
N LEU A 239 -12.44 -14.49 -27.40
CA LEU A 239 -13.52 -15.48 -27.39
C LEU A 239 -14.88 -14.84 -27.72
N ARG A 240 -15.22 -13.69 -27.15
CA ARG A 240 -16.47 -12.97 -27.49
C ARG A 240 -16.53 -12.54 -28.95
N ARG A 241 -15.38 -12.16 -29.55
CA ARG A 241 -15.31 -11.84 -30.98
C ARG A 241 -15.57 -13.07 -31.84
N ILE A 242 -14.90 -14.18 -31.54
CA ILE A 242 -15.10 -15.46 -32.23
C ILE A 242 -16.55 -15.92 -32.09
N GLU A 243 -17.13 -15.84 -30.89
CA GLU A 243 -18.53 -16.20 -30.63
C GLU A 243 -19.48 -15.36 -31.49
N ARG A 244 -19.28 -14.05 -31.57
CA ARG A 244 -20.11 -13.16 -32.38
C ARG A 244 -19.96 -13.45 -33.88
N ASP A 245 -18.73 -13.57 -34.36
CA ASP A 245 -18.45 -13.84 -35.78
C ASP A 245 -19.00 -15.23 -36.19
N LEU A 246 -18.93 -16.21 -35.28
CA LEU A 246 -19.54 -17.52 -35.45
C LEU A 246 -21.06 -17.45 -35.50
N HIS A 247 -21.67 -16.73 -34.56
CA HIS A 247 -23.10 -16.57 -34.49
C HIS A 247 -23.64 -15.86 -35.74
N ASP A 248 -23.03 -14.75 -36.14
CA ASP A 248 -23.44 -13.97 -37.32
C ASP A 248 -23.22 -14.77 -38.62
N GLY A 249 -22.08 -15.46 -38.75
CA GLY A 249 -21.76 -16.29 -39.91
C GLY A 249 -22.69 -17.50 -40.05
N ALA A 250 -22.91 -18.23 -38.95
CA ALA A 250 -23.81 -19.39 -38.94
C ALA A 250 -25.27 -18.97 -39.20
N GLN A 251 -25.72 -17.84 -38.65
CA GLN A 251 -27.05 -17.31 -38.91
C GLN A 251 -27.24 -16.95 -40.39
N ALA A 252 -26.31 -16.23 -41.00
CA ALA A 252 -26.38 -15.89 -42.42
C ALA A 252 -26.47 -17.15 -43.31
N GLN A 253 -25.68 -18.18 -42.99
CA GLN A 253 -25.68 -19.45 -43.72
C GLN A 253 -26.98 -20.24 -43.53
N LEU A 254 -27.50 -20.34 -42.31
CA LEU A 254 -28.75 -21.06 -42.03
C LEU A 254 -29.96 -20.37 -42.66
N VAL A 255 -29.99 -19.04 -42.68
CA VAL A 255 -31.05 -18.27 -43.37
C VAL A 255 -30.98 -18.48 -44.88
N ALA A 256 -29.79 -18.39 -45.49
CA ALA A 256 -29.62 -18.65 -46.91
C ALA A 256 -30.05 -20.07 -47.30
N LEU A 257 -29.69 -21.06 -46.48
CA LEU A 257 -30.09 -22.46 -46.67
C LEU A 257 -31.61 -22.63 -46.57
N ALA A 258 -32.24 -22.02 -45.56
CA ALA A 258 -33.69 -22.08 -45.36
C ALA A 258 -34.45 -21.42 -46.53
N MET A 259 -33.96 -20.29 -47.05
CA MET A 259 -34.54 -19.62 -48.22
C MET A 259 -34.47 -20.50 -49.47
N GLN A 260 -33.31 -21.10 -49.76
CA GLN A 260 -33.13 -21.99 -50.93
C GLN A 260 -34.01 -23.24 -50.86
N LEU A 261 -34.17 -23.83 -49.67
CA LEU A 261 -35.11 -24.94 -49.47
C LEU A 261 -36.57 -24.50 -49.59
N GLY A 262 -36.90 -23.29 -49.12
CA GLY A 262 -38.23 -22.70 -49.24
C GLY A 262 -38.65 -22.54 -50.71
N GLU A 263 -37.76 -21.98 -51.53
CA GLU A 263 -37.95 -21.81 -52.98
C GLU A 263 -38.09 -23.16 -53.70
N ALA A 264 -37.24 -24.14 -53.37
CA ALA A 264 -37.35 -25.49 -53.92
C ALA A 264 -38.69 -26.16 -53.55
N LYS A 265 -39.19 -25.93 -52.33
CA LYS A 265 -40.48 -26.45 -51.87
C LYS A 265 -41.65 -25.76 -52.60
N GLU A 266 -41.61 -24.44 -52.75
CA GLU A 266 -42.64 -23.68 -53.46
C GLU A 266 -42.75 -24.11 -54.93
N ASN A 267 -41.61 -24.35 -55.61
CA ASN A 267 -41.60 -24.89 -56.97
C ASN A 267 -42.23 -26.30 -57.07
N LEU A 268 -42.01 -27.15 -56.06
CA LEU A 268 -42.63 -28.48 -55.98
C LEU A 268 -44.15 -28.39 -55.73
N ASP A 269 -44.58 -27.51 -54.82
CA ASP A 269 -45.99 -27.32 -54.45
C ASP A 269 -46.79 -26.69 -55.62
N ALA A 270 -46.21 -25.70 -56.32
CA ALA A 270 -46.83 -25.02 -57.48
C ALA A 270 -47.06 -25.97 -58.68
N SER A 271 -46.20 -26.98 -58.81
CA SER A 271 -46.28 -27.96 -59.89
C SER A 271 -47.34 -29.06 -59.66
N GLY A 272 -48.00 -29.06 -58.50
CA GLY A 272 -49.19 -29.88 -58.24
C GLY A 272 -50.49 -29.31 -58.84
N ALA A 273 -50.47 -28.08 -59.37
CA ALA A 273 -51.63 -27.46 -60.02
C ALA A 273 -51.83 -27.98 -61.46
N PRO A 274 -53.08 -28.21 -61.93
CA PRO A 274 -53.33 -28.76 -63.26
C PRO A 274 -52.91 -27.78 -64.37
N GLY A 275 -51.89 -28.15 -65.15
CA GLY A 275 -51.43 -27.42 -66.36
C GLY A 275 -50.03 -26.80 -66.29
N THR A 276 -49.33 -26.90 -65.16
CA THR A 276 -47.97 -26.36 -64.95
C THR A 276 -46.93 -27.45 -65.17
N ASP A 277 -45.96 -27.22 -66.05
CA ASP A 277 -44.85 -28.15 -66.31
C ASP A 277 -43.84 -28.05 -65.16
N LEU A 278 -43.57 -29.17 -64.49
CA LEU A 278 -42.70 -29.23 -63.32
C LEU A 278 -41.25 -29.11 -63.78
N ASP A 279 -40.59 -27.96 -63.54
CA ASP A 279 -39.16 -27.81 -63.84
C ASP A 279 -38.31 -28.56 -62.80
N LEU A 280 -38.22 -29.88 -63.01
CA LEU A 280 -37.39 -30.81 -62.24
C LEU A 280 -35.91 -30.39 -62.26
N THR A 281 -35.48 -29.68 -63.31
CA THR A 281 -34.08 -29.29 -63.49
C THR A 281 -33.73 -28.14 -62.56
N GLU A 282 -34.58 -27.12 -62.51
CA GLU A 282 -34.44 -25.95 -61.63
C GLU A 282 -34.55 -26.34 -60.15
N THR A 283 -35.56 -27.15 -59.80
CA THR A 283 -35.75 -27.64 -58.42
C THR A 283 -34.55 -28.45 -57.94
N ARG A 284 -34.00 -29.31 -58.80
CA ARG A 284 -32.80 -30.11 -58.48
C ARG A 284 -31.56 -29.23 -58.31
N ALA A 285 -31.43 -28.16 -59.10
CA ALA A 285 -30.35 -27.20 -58.96
C ALA A 285 -30.41 -26.42 -57.63
N LEU A 286 -31.60 -26.03 -57.18
CA LEU A 286 -31.80 -25.38 -55.87
C LEU A 286 -31.40 -26.29 -54.71
N ILE A 287 -31.82 -27.56 -54.73
CA ILE A 287 -31.44 -28.55 -53.70
C ILE A 287 -29.93 -28.81 -53.72
N ASP A 288 -29.32 -28.94 -54.89
CA ASP A 288 -27.88 -29.14 -55.03
C ASP A 288 -27.07 -27.93 -54.51
N ASN A 289 -27.55 -26.71 -54.76
CA ASN A 289 -26.98 -25.48 -54.19
C ASN A 289 -27.08 -25.45 -52.67
N ALA A 290 -28.26 -25.75 -52.13
CA ALA A 290 -28.49 -25.84 -50.68
C ALA A 290 -27.53 -26.86 -50.03
N HIS A 291 -27.40 -28.06 -50.61
CA HIS A 291 -26.52 -29.10 -50.09
C HIS A 291 -25.04 -28.70 -50.15
N ARG A 292 -24.59 -28.04 -51.23
CA ARG A 292 -23.23 -27.49 -51.32
C ARG A 292 -22.98 -26.43 -50.25
N ASN A 293 -23.91 -25.50 -50.07
CA ASN A 293 -23.83 -24.44 -49.07
C ASN A 293 -23.76 -25.01 -47.64
N ALA A 294 -24.56 -26.04 -47.33
CA ALA A 294 -24.50 -26.71 -46.03
C ALA A 294 -23.15 -27.41 -45.77
N LYS A 295 -22.57 -28.06 -46.80
CA LYS A 295 -21.22 -28.66 -46.68
C LYS A 295 -20.15 -27.60 -46.46
N GLN A 296 -20.23 -26.47 -47.14
CA GLN A 296 -19.30 -25.37 -46.95
C GLN A 296 -19.37 -24.81 -45.53
N ALA A 297 -20.58 -24.56 -45.01
CA ALA A 297 -20.80 -24.12 -43.63
C ALA A 297 -20.16 -25.07 -42.60
N ILE A 298 -20.36 -26.39 -42.75
CA ILE A 298 -19.76 -27.40 -41.87
C ILE A 298 -18.23 -27.37 -41.93
N ASN A 299 -17.64 -27.14 -43.11
CA ASN A 299 -16.20 -27.02 -43.25
C ASN A 299 -15.66 -25.79 -42.53
N GLU A 300 -16.30 -24.64 -42.70
CA GLU A 300 -15.91 -23.38 -42.05
C GLU A 300 -16.01 -23.48 -40.52
N LEU A 301 -17.08 -24.08 -39.99
CA LEU A 301 -17.22 -24.37 -38.55
C LEU A 301 -16.10 -25.29 -38.03
N ARG A 302 -15.76 -26.31 -38.80
CA ARG A 302 -14.72 -27.29 -38.45
C ARG A 302 -13.31 -26.70 -38.52
N ASP A 303 -13.07 -25.73 -39.40
CA ASP A 303 -11.81 -25.00 -39.49
C ASP A 303 -11.69 -23.98 -38.34
N LEU A 304 -12.77 -23.28 -38.00
CA LEU A 304 -12.83 -22.40 -36.82
C LEU A 304 -12.60 -23.16 -35.51
N ALA A 305 -13.27 -24.31 -35.32
CA ALA A 305 -13.11 -25.14 -34.14
C ALA A 305 -11.67 -25.67 -33.97
N ARG A 306 -10.97 -25.94 -35.08
CA ARG A 306 -9.54 -26.33 -35.05
C ARG A 306 -8.63 -25.17 -34.62
N GLY A 307 -9.00 -23.92 -34.96
CA GLY A 307 -8.24 -22.73 -34.58
C GLY A 307 -8.39 -22.29 -33.11
N ILE A 308 -9.39 -22.81 -32.37
CA ILE A 308 -9.64 -22.45 -30.97
C ILE A 308 -8.78 -23.27 -29.98
N HIS A 309 -8.15 -24.37 -30.41
CA HIS A 309 -7.22 -25.11 -29.55
C HIS A 309 -5.97 -24.26 -29.27
N PRO A 310 -5.66 -23.96 -27.99
CA PRO A 310 -4.49 -23.16 -27.67
C PRO A 310 -3.22 -23.96 -27.98
N ALA A 311 -2.39 -23.47 -28.89
CA ALA A 311 -1.07 -24.00 -29.23
C ALA A 311 -0.02 -23.89 -28.09
N ALA A 312 -0.46 -23.79 -26.83
CA ALA A 312 0.36 -23.45 -25.68
C ALA A 312 0.56 -24.60 -24.67
N LEU A 313 0.19 -25.84 -25.00
CA LEU A 313 0.41 -27.01 -24.14
C LEU A 313 1.26 -28.14 -24.76
N ASP A 314 1.82 -27.94 -25.95
CA ASP A 314 2.82 -28.86 -26.51
C ASP A 314 4.22 -28.29 -26.28
N ASN A 315 4.76 -28.50 -25.07
CA ASN A 315 6.19 -28.62 -24.74
C ASN A 315 6.39 -28.95 -23.26
#